data_AF-A0A953PU44-F1
#
_entry.id   AF-A0A953PU44-F1
#
_cell.length_a   1.000
_cell.length_b   1.000
_cell.length_c   1.000
_cell.angle_alpha   90.00
_cell.angle_beta   90.00
_cell.angle_gamma   90.00
#
_symmetry.space_group_name_H-M   'P 1'
#
loop_
_entity.id
_entity.type
_entity.pdbx_description
1 polymer ?
#
loop_
_entity_poly.entity_id
_entity_poly.type
_entity_poly.pdbx_seq_one_letter_code
_entity_poly.pdbx_strand_id
1 'polypeptide(L)'
;METESKIRKVAFLGDYLPRKCGIATFTTDLLVAVAAEHPQCQCFAVPVNDIDGGYEYPDVVRFEIEEQDLTSYQRAADFINISNVGIVC
;
A
#
# COMPACT_ATOMS: atom_id res chain seq x y z
N MET A 1 13.14 -1.68 30.12
CA MET A 1 13.87 -1.24 28.91
C MET A 1 12.90 -1.41 27.76
N GLU A 2 12.10 -0.36 27.53
CA GLU A 2 11.10 -0.35 26.45
C GLU A 2 11.86 -0.56 25.14
N THR A 3 11.51 -1.62 24.40
CA THR A 3 12.15 -1.89 23.11
C THR A 3 11.56 -0.86 22.16
N GLU A 4 12.34 0.14 21.78
CA GLU A 4 11.97 1.14 20.78
C GLU A 4 11.43 0.39 19.55
N SER A 5 10.12 0.47 19.33
CA SER A 5 9.44 -0.32 18.31
C SER A 5 9.83 0.24 16.95
N LYS A 6 10.93 -0.28 16.38
CA LYS A 6 11.37 0.11 15.03
C LYS A 6 10.32 -0.36 14.05
N ILE A 7 9.56 0.57 13.49
CA ILE A 7 8.65 0.33 12.37
C ILE A 7 9.50 -0.26 11.23
N ARG A 8 9.27 -1.53 10.90
CA ARG A 8 10.03 -2.23 9.85
C ARG A 8 9.27 -2.35 8.54
N LYS A 9 7.95 -2.15 8.56
CA LYS A 9 7.09 -2.32 7.42
C LYS A 9 5.90 -1.36 7.46
N VAL A 10 5.69 -0.65 6.37
CA VAL A 10 4.61 0.31 6.16
C VAL A 10 3.83 -0.09 4.91
N ALA A 11 2.50 -0.13 5.02
CA ALA A 11 1.60 -0.32 3.89
C ALA A 11 0.94 1.02 3.55
N PHE A 12 0.91 1.37 2.27
CA PHE A 12 0.21 2.55 1.77
C PHE A 12 -1.09 2.10 1.10
N LEU A 13 -2.23 2.48 1.68
CA LEU A 13 -3.57 2.12 1.22
C LEU A 13 -4.23 3.35 0.58
N GLY A 14 -4.67 3.23 -0.67
CA GLY A 14 -5.28 4.36 -1.39
C GLY A 14 -5.32 4.09 -2.88
N ASP A 15 -5.04 5.11 -3.69
CA ASP A 15 -4.87 4.95 -5.13
C ASP A 15 -3.37 4.90 -5.46
N TYR A 16 -2.98 4.27 -6.56
CA TYR A 16 -1.57 4.21 -6.96
C TYR A 16 -1.42 4.30 -8.49
N LEU A 17 -0.28 4.80 -8.98
CA LEU A 17 -0.01 4.82 -10.41
C LEU A 17 0.02 3.39 -10.98
N PRO A 18 -0.59 3.12 -12.13
CA PRO A 18 -0.84 4.08 -13.22
C PRO A 18 -2.25 4.68 -13.28
N ARG A 19 -3.09 4.51 -12.25
CA ARG A 19 -4.37 5.21 -12.17
C ARG A 19 -4.16 6.73 -12.26
N LYS A 20 -4.87 7.40 -13.16
CA LYS A 20 -4.65 8.83 -13.49
C LYS A 20 -5.52 9.75 -12.65
N CYS A 21 -5.30 9.77 -11.34
CA CYS A 21 -5.92 10.69 -10.41
C CYS A 21 -4.87 11.36 -9.51
N GLY A 22 -5.20 12.50 -8.90
CA GLY A 22 -4.27 13.23 -8.03
C GLY A 22 -3.88 12.43 -6.77
N ILE A 23 -4.79 11.58 -6.27
CA ILE A 23 -4.54 10.71 -5.10
C ILE A 23 -3.51 9.62 -5.45
N ALA A 24 -3.56 9.07 -6.67
CA ALA A 24 -2.59 8.09 -7.14
C ALA A 24 -1.18 8.68 -7.22
N THR A 25 -1.05 9.88 -7.77
CA THR A 25 0.23 10.61 -7.77
C THR A 25 0.72 10.86 -6.34
N PHE A 26 -0.14 11.40 -5.47
CA PHE A 26 0.23 11.70 -4.08
C PHE A 26 0.72 10.46 -3.32
N THR A 27 -0.02 9.36 -3.39
CA THR A 27 0.32 8.12 -2.66
C THR A 27 1.59 7.49 -3.23
N THR A 28 1.79 7.57 -4.55
CA THR A 28 3.02 7.10 -5.19
C THR A 28 4.23 7.91 -4.73
N ASP A 29 4.15 9.23 -4.78
CA ASP A 29 5.23 10.12 -4.36
C ASP A 29 5.52 9.97 -2.86
N LEU A 30 4.49 9.82 -2.04
CA LEU A 30 4.61 9.60 -0.59
C LEU A 30 5.33 8.28 -0.29
N LEU A 31 4.93 7.18 -0.93
CA LEU A 31 5.59 5.89 -0.75
C LEU A 31 7.06 5.98 -1.14
N VAL A 32 7.35 6.55 -2.31
CA VAL A 32 8.72 6.69 -2.84
C VAL A 32 9.57 7.53 -1.90
N ALA A 33 9.04 8.65 -1.41
CA ALA A 33 9.75 9.52 -0.46
C ALA A 33 10.05 8.81 0.87
N VAL A 34 9.07 8.12 1.45
CA VAL A 34 9.26 7.39 2.71
C VAL A 34 10.26 6.23 2.54
N ALA A 35 10.18 5.50 1.44
CA ALA A 35 11.11 4.41 1.15
C ALA A 35 12.56 4.91 0.93
N ALA A 36 12.72 6.08 0.31
CA ALA A 36 14.02 6.71 0.12
C ALA A 36 14.63 7.19 1.45
N GLU A 37 13.82 7.80 2.32
CA GLU A 37 14.28 8.35 3.59
C GLU A 37 14.50 7.28 4.68
N HIS A 38 13.79 6.15 4.56
CA HIS A 38 13.92 5.01 5.46
C HIS A 38 14.20 3.69 4.71
N PRO A 39 15.40 3.50 4.14
CA PRO A 39 15.74 2.30 3.34
C PRO A 39 15.67 0.97 4.11
N GLN A 40 15.74 1.04 5.44
CA GLN A 40 15.63 -0.10 6.34
C GLN A 40 14.18 -0.55 6.55
N CYS A 41 13.21 0.28 6.14
CA CYS A 41 11.78 0.04 6.27
C CYS A 41 11.21 -0.46 4.95
N GLN A 42 10.53 -1.61 4.99
CA GLN A 42 9.85 -2.14 3.83
C GLN A 42 8.56 -1.36 3.57
N CYS A 43 8.45 -0.73 2.41
CA CYS A 43 7.27 0.00 1.99
C CYS A 43 6.60 -0.71 0.81
N PHE A 44 5.28 -0.81 0.82
CA PHE A 44 4.51 -1.36 -0.30
C PHE A 44 3.14 -0.70 -0.40
N ALA A 45 2.54 -0.79 -1.59
CA ALA A 45 1.23 -0.21 -1.88
C ALA A 45 0.13 -1.28 -1.95
N VAL A 46 -1.07 -0.86 -1.58
CA VAL A 46 -2.34 -1.59 -1.71
C VAL A 46 -3.35 -0.65 -2.40
N PRO A 47 -3.33 -0.54 -3.75
CA PRO A 47 -4.22 0.35 -4.47
C PRO A 47 -5.68 -0.14 -4.51
N VAL A 48 -6.60 0.80 -4.64
CA VAL A 48 -7.99 0.60 -5.04
C VAL A 48 -8.15 0.87 -6.54
N ASN A 49 -8.62 -0.15 -7.25
CA ASN A 49 -8.82 -0.18 -8.69
C ASN A 49 -10.24 0.19 -9.06
N ASP A 50 -10.40 1.14 -9.98
CA ASP A 50 -11.68 1.61 -10.52
C ASP A 50 -12.07 0.94 -11.85
N ILE A 51 -11.25 0.01 -12.35
CA ILE A 51 -11.50 -0.75 -13.57
C ILE A 51 -11.36 -2.25 -13.33
N ASP A 52 -12.16 -3.02 -14.07
CA ASP A 52 -12.08 -4.48 -14.07
C ASP A 52 -10.72 -4.95 -14.59
N GLY A 53 -10.12 -5.92 -13.91
CA GLY A 53 -8.77 -6.40 -14.18
C GLY A 53 -7.63 -5.49 -13.69
N GLY A 54 -7.92 -4.33 -13.11
CA GLY A 54 -6.92 -3.45 -12.51
C GLY A 54 -5.96 -2.81 -13.52
N TYR A 55 -4.75 -2.49 -13.06
CA TYR A 55 -3.73 -1.82 -13.85
C TYR A 55 -2.42 -2.63 -13.89
N GLU A 56 -1.55 -2.33 -14.84
CA GLU A 56 -0.17 -2.86 -14.84
C GLU A 56 0.66 -2.15 -13.74
N TYR A 57 0.63 -2.71 -12.54
CA TYR A 57 1.35 -2.20 -11.40
C TYR A 57 2.80 -2.71 -11.31
N PRO A 58 3.73 -1.89 -10.76
CA PRO A 58 5.06 -2.35 -10.41
C PRO A 58 5.08 -3.23 -9.16
N ASP A 59 6.16 -4.01 -8.96
CA ASP A 59 6.33 -4.98 -7.85
C ASP A 59 6.17 -4.41 -6.42
N VAL A 60 6.18 -3.09 -6.27
CA VAL A 60 5.91 -2.40 -4.99
C VAL A 60 4.43 -2.50 -4.59
N VAL A 61 3.53 -2.71 -5.55
CA VAL A 61 2.14 -3.08 -5.29
C VAL A 61 2.08 -4.56 -4.95
N ARG A 62 1.51 -4.88 -3.78
CA ARG A 62 1.50 -6.26 -3.26
C ARG A 62 0.11 -6.87 -3.17
N PHE A 63 -0.92 -6.05 -3.24
CA PHE A 63 -2.31 -6.47 -3.21
C PHE A 63 -3.16 -5.39 -3.86
N GLU A 64 -4.20 -5.78 -4.59
CA GLU A 64 -5.09 -4.85 -5.29
C GLU A 64 -6.51 -5.00 -4.75
N ILE A 65 -7.20 -3.88 -4.56
CA ILE A 65 -8.58 -3.85 -4.08
C ILE A 65 -9.49 -3.47 -5.25
N GLU A 66 -10.49 -4.29 -5.54
CA GLU A 66 -11.55 -3.93 -6.47
C GLU A 66 -12.50 -2.91 -5.82
N GLU A 67 -12.68 -1.75 -6.46
CA GLU A 67 -13.63 -0.74 -5.99
C GLU A 67 -15.06 -1.31 -5.99
N GLN A 68 -15.84 -0.98 -4.96
CA GLN A 68 -17.20 -1.48 -4.74
C GLN A 68 -17.34 -3.01 -4.46
N ASP A 69 -16.26 -3.78 -4.34
CA ASP A 69 -16.32 -5.17 -3.86
C ASP A 69 -15.92 -5.29 -2.38
N LEU A 70 -16.91 -5.41 -1.49
CA LEU A 70 -16.69 -5.60 -0.04
C LEU A 70 -15.78 -6.80 0.27
N THR A 71 -15.87 -7.87 -0.52
CA THR A 71 -15.06 -9.08 -0.33
C THR A 71 -13.59 -8.79 -0.62
N SER A 72 -13.29 -7.93 -1.60
CA SER A 72 -11.93 -7.46 -1.90
C SER A 72 -11.33 -6.69 -0.72
N TYR A 73 -12.10 -5.83 -0.07
CA TYR A 73 -11.64 -5.11 1.13
C TYR A 73 -11.35 -6.04 2.31
N GLN A 74 -12.20 -7.06 2.52
CA GLN A 74 -11.96 -8.07 3.55
C GLN A 74 -10.66 -8.85 3.29
N ARG A 75 -10.45 -9.30 2.05
CA ARG A 75 -9.21 -9.97 1.63
C ARG A 75 -7.97 -9.08 1.83
N ALA A 76 -8.08 -7.79 1.53
CA ALA A 76 -7.00 -6.84 1.75
C ALA A 76 -6.69 -6.65 3.24
N ALA A 77 -7.71 -6.56 4.09
CA ALA A 77 -7.53 -6.48 5.53
C ALA A 77 -6.82 -7.72 6.08
N ASP A 78 -7.24 -8.91 5.65
CA ASP A 78 -6.59 -10.18 6.02
C ASP A 78 -5.12 -10.19 5.56
N PHE A 79 -4.86 -9.79 4.31
CA PHE A 79 -3.51 -9.68 3.76
C PHE A 79 -2.62 -8.74 4.57
N ILE A 80 -3.11 -7.55 4.93
CA ILE A 80 -2.36 -6.56 5.72
C ILE A 80 -2.07 -7.11 7.12
N ASN A 81 -3.07 -7.72 7.76
CA ASN A 81 -2.95 -8.28 9.12
C ASN A 81 -1.88 -9.39 9.20
N ILE A 82 -1.78 -10.25 8.19
CA ILE A 82 -0.76 -11.32 8.17
C ILE A 82 0.60 -10.84 7.65
N SER A 83 0.68 -9.65 7.05
CA SER A 83 1.92 -9.13 6.45
C SER A 83 2.92 -8.55 7.44
N ASN A 84 2.61 -8.55 8.74
CA ASN A 84 3.43 -7.99 9.83
C ASN A 84 3.77 -6.50 9.60
N VAL A 85 2.77 -5.75 9.13
CA VAL A 85 2.82 -4.31 8.93
C VAL A 85 2.75 -3.61 10.28
N GLY A 86 3.64 -2.64 10.52
CA GLY A 86 3.64 -1.83 11.74
C GLY A 86 2.76 -0.58 11.63
N ILE A 87 2.61 -0.03 10.42
CA ILE A 87 1.81 1.17 10.13
C ILE A 87 1.10 1.00 8.79
N VAL A 88 -0.18 1.36 8.76
CA VAL A 88 -0.94 1.59 7.52
C VAL A 88 -1.11 3.10 7.36
N CYS A 89 -0.70 3.62 6.21
CA CYS A 89 -0.82 5.03 5.80
C CYS A 89 -1.83 5.20 4.68
#